data_AF-A0A7W8T5V9-F1
#
_entry.id   AF-A0A7W8T5V9-F1
#
_cell.length_a   1.000
_cell.length_b   1.000
_cell.length_c   1.000
_cell.angle_alpha   90.00
_cell.angle_beta   90.00
_cell.angle_gamma   90.00
#
_symmetry.space_group_name_H-M   'P 1'
#
loop_
_entity.id
_entity.type
_entity.pdbx_description
1 polymer ?
#
loop_
_entity_poly.entity_id
_entity_poly.type
_entity_poly.pdbx_seq_one_letter_code
_entity_poly.pdbx_strand_id
1 'polypeptide(L)' 'MPGNLELISRVVLAAMLGSVIGYERERLSWAAGLRTHMLVCVGSALIMIVSA' A
#
# COMPACT_ATOMS: atom_id res chain seq x y z
N MET A 1 -11.87 0.45 -19.93
CA MET A 1 -11.27 -0.68 -19.18
C MET A 1 -9.86 -0.25 -18.81
N PRO A 2 -9.52 -0.15 -17.52
CA PRO A 2 -8.15 0.17 -17.11
C PRO A 2 -7.18 -0.86 -17.68
N GLY A 3 -6.02 -0.41 -18.13
CA GLY A 3 -5.00 -1.31 -18.66
C GLY A 3 -4.34 -2.12 -17.54
N ASN A 4 -3.85 -3.33 -17.86
CA ASN A 4 -3.13 -4.16 -16.88
C ASN A 4 -1.93 -3.42 -16.25
N LEU A 5 -1.23 -2.60 -17.04
CA LEU A 5 -0.13 -1.75 -16.56
C LEU A 5 -0.59 -0.68 -15.57
N GLU A 6 -1.77 -0.10 -15.80
CA GLU A 6 -2.36 0.90 -14.90
C GLU A 6 -2.70 0.26 -13.54
N LEU A 7 -3.33 -0.91 -13.56
CA LEU A 7 -3.62 -1.71 -12.36
C LEU A 7 -2.36 -2.03 -11.55
N ILE A 8 -1.32 -2.55 -12.21
CA ILE A 8 -0.04 -2.88 -11.57
C ILE A 8 0.59 -1.62 -10.97
N SER A 9 0.60 -0.51 -11.71
CA SER A 9 1.20 0.74 -11.23
C SER A 9 0.52 1.26 -9.95
N ARG A 10 -0.81 1.16 -9.84
CA ARG A 10 -1.56 1.59 -8.65
C ARG A 10 -1.23 0.75 -7.43
N VAL A 11 -1.11 -0.57 -7.60
CA VAL A 11 -0.74 -1.49 -6.50
C VAL A 11 0.71 -1.28 -6.07
N VAL A 12 1.63 -1.11 -7.02
CA VAL A 12 3.05 -0.83 -6.72
C VAL A 12 3.21 0.51 -6.00
N LEU A 13 2.51 1.56 -6.46
CA LEU A 13 2.51 2.86 -5.78
C LEU A 13 1.93 2.77 -4.37
N ALA A 14 0.82 2.05 -4.18
CA ALA A 14 0.23 1.83 -2.85
C ALA A 14 1.19 1.09 -1.92
N ALA A 15 1.90 0.07 -2.42
CA ALA A 15 2.90 -0.68 -1.66
C ALA A 15 4.11 0.18 -1.28
N MET A 16 4.63 1.01 -2.21
CA MET A 16 5.75 1.91 -1.94
C MET A 16 5.38 2.97 -0.90
N LEU A 17 4.24 3.64 -1.08
CA LEU A 17 3.78 4.67 -0.14
C LEU A 17 3.51 4.08 1.25
N GLY A 18 2.83 2.93 1.33
CA GLY A 18 2.59 2.23 2.58
C GLY A 18 3.88 1.76 3.27
N SER A 19 4.90 1.37 2.50
CA SER A 19 6.21 0.97 3.03
C SER A 19 7.01 2.15 3.58
N VAL A 20 6.98 3.31 2.91
CA VAL A 20 7.65 4.54 3.40
C VAL A 20 7.07 4.97 4.75
N ILE A 21 5.73 4.99 4.86
CA ILE A 21 5.04 5.31 6.10
C ILE A 21 5.39 4.29 7.18
N GLY A 22 5.28 3.00 6.86
CA GLY A 22 5.55 1.93 7.82
C GLY A 22 7.01 1.89 8.29
N TYR A 23 7.96 2.26 7.42
CA TYR A 23 9.37 2.37 7.78
C TYR A 23 9.62 3.47 8.82
N GLU A 24 9.05 4.64 8.62
CA GLU A 24 9.17 5.75 9.58
C GLU A 24 8.54 5.40 10.94
N ARG A 25 7.43 4.65 10.91
CA ARG A 25 6.73 4.20 12.12
C ARG A 25 7.50 3.15 12.91
N GLU A 26 8.13 2.21 12.20
CA GLU A 26 9.02 1.21 12.79
C GLU A 26 10.26 1.88 13.40
N ARG A 27 10.85 2.87 12.70
CA ARG A 27 11.97 3.67 13.20
C ARG A 27 11.63 4.42 14.49
N LEU A 28 10.40 4.92 14.62
CA LEU A 28 9.91 5.61 15.81
C LEU A 28 9.43 4.66 16.92
N SER A 29 9.54 3.33 16.74
CA SER A 29 9.06 2.31 17.70
C SER A 29 7.57 2.43 18.03
N TRP A 30 6.76 2.83 17.04
CA TRP A 30 5.30 2.84 17.20
C TRP A 30 4.74 1.42 17.12
N ALA A 31 3.57 1.20 17.72
CA ALA A 31 2.93 -0.12 17.82
C ALA A 31 2.64 -0.80 16.46
N ALA A 32 2.60 -0.04 15.36
CA ALA A 32 2.39 -0.53 14.00
C ALA A 32 3.54 -0.06 13.09
N GLY A 33 4.25 -1.00 12.46
CA GLY A 33 5.46 -0.76 11.68
C GLY A 33 5.30 -0.99 10.18
N LEU A 34 6.38 -1.45 9.53
CA LEU A 34 6.47 -1.57 8.08
C LEU A 34 5.45 -2.55 7.48
N ARG A 35 5.39 -3.75 8.07
CA ARG A 35 4.55 -4.84 7.56
C ARG A 35 3.05 -4.51 7.61
N THR A 36 2.61 -3.78 8.62
CA THR A 36 1.19 -3.43 8.82
C THR A 36 0.74 -2.33 7.86
N HIS A 37 1.50 -1.24 7.74
CA HIS A 37 1.14 -0.12 6.88
C HIS A 37 1.24 -0.49 5.39
N MET A 38 2.22 -1.32 5.01
CA MET A 38 2.33 -1.85 3.66
C MET A 38 1.10 -2.71 3.28
N LEU A 39 0.71 -3.68 4.12
CA LEU A 39 -0.43 -4.55 3.84
C LEU A 39 -1.77 -3.81 3.82
N VAL A 40 -1.97 -2.84 4.72
CA VAL A 40 -3.19 -2.03 4.76
C VAL A 40 -3.34 -1.20 3.48
N CYS A 41 -2.29 -0.49 3.05
CA CYS A 41 -2.34 0.32 1.83
C CYS A 41 -2.61 -0.54 0.58
N VAL A 42 -1.96 -1.70 0.47
CA VAL A 42 -2.20 -2.63 -0.65
C VAL A 42 -3.62 -3.18 -0.61
N GLY A 43 -4.11 -3.59 0.56
CA GLY A 43 -5.48 -4.09 0.73
C GLY A 43 -6.54 -3.07 0.34
N SER A 44 -6.41 -1.81 0.78
CA SER A 44 -7.32 -0.72 0.40
C SER A 44 -7.28 -0.45 -1.12
N ALA A 45 -6.10 -0.47 -1.74
CA ALA A 45 -5.96 -0.28 -3.18
C ALA A 45 -6.63 -1.41 -3.97
N LEU A 46 -6.49 -2.67 -3.53
CA LEU A 46 -7.16 -3.82 -4.13
C LEU A 46 -8.69 -3.74 -4.02
N ILE A 47 -9.21 -3.34 -2.84
CA ILE A 47 -10.66 -3.15 -2.65
C ILE A 47 -11.19 -2.08 -3.60
N MET A 48 -10.49 -0.95 -3.74
CA MET A 48 -10.89 0.12 -4.67
C MET A 48 -10.87 -0.36 -6.13
N ILE A 49 -9.88 -1.16 -6.51
CA ILE A 49 -9.76 -1.73 -7.86
C ILE A 49 -10.91 -2.70 -8.16
N VAL A 50 -11.28 -3.56 -7.20
CA VAL A 50 -12.36 -4.55 -7.37
C VAL A 50 -13.73 -3.89 -7.37
N SER A 51 -13.89 -2.79 -6.63
CA SER A 51 -15.18 -2.09 -6.49
C SER A 51 -15.43 -1.02 -7.57
N ALA A 52 -14.44 -0.71 -8.41
CA ALA A 52 -14.52 0.29 -9.49
C ALA A 52 -14.90 -0.36 -10.82
#